data_AF-A0A8R7R602-F1
#
_entry.id   AF-A0A8R7R602-F1
#
_cell.length_a   1.000
_cell.length_b   1.000
_cell.length_c   1.000
_cell.angle_alpha   90.00
_cell.angle_beta   90.00
_cell.angle_gamma   90.00
#
_symmetry.space_group_name_H-M   'P 1'
#
loop_
_entity.id
_entity.type
_entity.pdbx_description
1 polymer ?
#
loop_
_entity_poly.entity_id
_entity_poly.type
_entity_poly.pdbx_seq_one_letter_code
_entity_poly.pdbx_strand_id
1 'polypeptide(L)'
;MQLTELQMALVFKAHFSSSFFSAGSIGRSYRGYFQHFQIFPRMFEEKPILANQFSAFVSRPGGKSYSTVLSAPKADVLKGIDKAGIGSWDWKLREKNCTYHGLFPRSWTVYDGEPDLEIKITCR
;
A
#
# COMPACT_ATOMS: atom_id res chain seq x y z
N MET A 1 6.89 -3.76 25.67
CA MET A 1 6.89 -2.39 25.11
C MET A 1 5.58 -2.21 24.37
N GLN A 2 4.59 -1.54 24.99
CA GLN A 2 3.23 -1.44 24.45
C GLN A 2 3.22 -0.48 23.25
N LEU A 3 2.85 -0.99 22.09
CA LEU A 3 2.47 -0.20 20.93
C LEU A 3 1.12 0.44 21.26
N THR A 4 1.04 1.77 21.28
CA THR A 4 -0.17 2.47 21.72
C THR A 4 -1.26 2.51 20.65
N GLU A 5 -0.90 2.53 19.36
CA GLU A 5 -1.87 2.49 18.27
C GLU A 5 -1.18 2.17 16.94
N LEU A 6 -1.73 1.24 16.16
CA LEU A 6 -1.42 1.07 14.73
C LEU A 6 -2.71 1.32 13.95
N GLN A 7 -2.80 2.46 13.29
CA GLN A 7 -3.91 2.76 12.39
C GLN A 7 -3.48 2.41 10.96
N MET A 8 -4.23 1.50 10.33
CA MET A 8 -4.10 1.22 8.89
C MET A 8 -5.27 1.86 8.16
N ALA A 9 -5.00 2.94 7.44
CA ALA A 9 -6.00 3.53 6.55
C ALA A 9 -5.89 2.87 5.17
N LEU A 10 -7.01 2.33 4.69
CA LEU A 10 -7.20 2.01 3.28
C LEU A 10 -7.99 3.16 2.66
N VAL A 11 -7.35 3.95 1.80
CA VAL A 11 -8.07 4.93 0.96
C VAL A 11 -8.50 4.19 -0.30
N PHE A 12 -9.78 3.80 -0.37
CA PHE A 12 -10.36 3.16 -1.54
C PHE A 12 -11.52 4.00 -2.07
N LYS A 13 -11.46 4.38 -3.35
CA LYS A 13 -12.59 4.96 -4.06
C LYS A 13 -12.96 4.00 -5.18
N ALA A 14 -14.00 3.20 -4.96
CA ALA A 14 -14.59 2.42 -6.03
C ALA A 14 -16.10 2.30 -5.91
N HIS A 15 -16.76 2.38 -7.05
CA HIS A 15 -18.18 2.07 -7.22
C HIS A 15 -18.26 0.77 -8.02
N PHE A 16 -18.95 -0.25 -7.51
CA PHE A 16 -19.16 -1.52 -8.20
C PHE A 16 -20.64 -1.91 -8.17
N SER A 17 -21.20 -2.31 -9.32
CA SER A 17 -22.47 -3.03 -9.43
C SER A 17 -22.19 -4.53 -9.66
N SER A 18 -23.04 -5.38 -9.10
CA SER A 18 -22.74 -6.76 -8.72
C SER A 18 -22.86 -7.80 -9.84
N SER A 19 -21.86 -8.70 -9.96
CA SER A 19 -21.99 -10.13 -10.32
C SER A 19 -20.70 -10.89 -9.96
N PHE A 20 -20.78 -11.87 -9.05
CA PHE A 20 -19.67 -12.37 -8.22
C PHE A 20 -18.55 -13.14 -8.96
N PHE A 21 -18.81 -13.68 -10.15
CA PHE A 21 -17.81 -14.45 -10.93
C PHE A 21 -17.16 -13.65 -12.08
N SER A 22 -17.68 -12.45 -12.36
CA SER A 22 -17.16 -11.53 -13.37
C SER A 22 -16.83 -10.17 -12.74
N ALA A 23 -16.51 -10.14 -11.45
CA ALA A 23 -16.27 -8.91 -10.69
C ALA A 23 -14.98 -8.18 -11.09
N GLY A 24 -14.14 -8.82 -11.91
CA GLY A 24 -12.82 -8.35 -12.28
C GLY A 24 -11.76 -8.65 -11.22
N SER A 25 -10.51 -8.27 -11.52
CA SER A 25 -9.39 -8.44 -10.60
C SER A 25 -8.58 -7.16 -10.47
N ILE A 26 -7.97 -6.98 -9.29
CA ILE A 26 -7.03 -5.91 -9.02
C ILE A 26 -5.75 -6.55 -8.46
N GLY A 27 -4.67 -6.49 -9.22
CA GLY A 27 -3.36 -6.92 -8.80
C GLY A 27 -2.58 -5.78 -8.11
N ARG A 28 -2.02 -6.12 -6.96
CA ARG A 28 -1.07 -5.29 -6.22
C ARG A 28 0.35 -5.66 -6.63
N SER A 29 1.20 -4.67 -6.87
CA SER A 29 2.63 -4.87 -7.10
C SER A 29 3.31 -5.39 -5.83
N TYR A 30 4.41 -6.14 -5.98
CA TYR A 30 5.27 -6.51 -4.84
C TYR A 30 5.81 -5.29 -4.09
N ARG A 31 5.84 -4.12 -4.75
CA ARG A 31 6.21 -2.82 -4.18
C ARG A 31 5.09 -2.15 -3.38
N GLY A 32 3.90 -2.74 -3.31
CA GLY A 32 2.83 -2.31 -2.40
C GLY A 32 1.74 -1.41 -2.99
N TYR A 33 1.87 -0.91 -4.23
CA TYR A 33 0.82 -0.12 -4.91
C TYR A 33 -0.05 -0.98 -5.83
N PHE A 34 -1.29 -0.56 -6.08
CA PHE A 34 -2.21 -1.23 -7.01
C PHE A 34 -1.92 -0.81 -8.45
N GLN A 35 -1.79 -1.77 -9.37
CA GLN A 35 -1.36 -1.50 -10.75
C GLN A 35 -2.09 -2.31 -11.82
N HIS A 36 -2.51 -3.55 -11.54
CA HIS A 36 -3.07 -4.44 -12.55
C HIS A 36 -4.59 -4.47 -12.43
N PHE A 37 -5.30 -3.65 -13.20
CA PHE A 37 -6.76 -3.57 -13.15
C PHE A 37 -7.37 -4.32 -14.33
N GLN A 38 -8.07 -5.40 -14.04
CA GLN A 38 -8.89 -6.15 -15.01
C GLN A 38 -10.35 -6.11 -14.53
N ILE A 39 -10.88 -4.90 -14.43
CA ILE A 39 -12.25 -4.67 -13.92
C ILE A 39 -13.29 -4.95 -15.00
N PHE A 40 -13.03 -4.50 -16.23
CA PHE A 40 -13.91 -4.73 -17.36
C PHE A 40 -13.41 -5.90 -18.20
N PRO A 41 -14.31 -6.79 -18.68
CA PRO A 41 -13.92 -7.88 -19.56
C PRO A 41 -13.15 -7.38 -20.79
N ARG A 42 -12.06 -8.06 -21.13
CA ARG A 42 -11.16 -7.74 -22.26
C ARG A 42 -10.35 -6.45 -22.12
N MET A 43 -10.49 -5.70 -21.03
CA MET A 43 -9.63 -4.54 -20.74
C MET A 43 -8.65 -4.90 -19.62
N PHE A 44 -7.38 -4.60 -19.86
CA PHE A 44 -6.31 -4.72 -18.87
C PHE A 44 -5.58 -3.38 -18.81
N GLU A 45 -5.62 -2.75 -17.64
CA GLU A 45 -4.95 -1.49 -17.37
C GLU A 45 -3.78 -1.74 -16.41
N GLU A 46 -2.56 -1.46 -16.86
CA GLU A 46 -1.31 -1.62 -16.08
C GLU A 46 -0.86 -0.30 -15.44
N LYS A 47 -1.78 0.63 -15.23
CA LYS A 47 -1.44 1.96 -14.70
C LYS A 47 -1.54 1.96 -13.17
N PRO A 48 -0.48 2.34 -12.45
CA PRO A 48 -0.54 2.44 -11.00
C PRO A 48 -1.50 3.56 -10.57
N ILE A 49 -2.42 3.23 -9.65
CA ILE A 49 -3.28 4.21 -8.99
C ILE A 49 -2.69 4.51 -7.62
N LEU A 50 -1.80 5.51 -7.57
CA LEU A 50 -1.06 5.83 -6.35
C LEU A 50 -1.93 6.33 -5.20
N ALA A 51 -3.14 6.81 -5.45
CA ALA A 51 -4.06 7.20 -4.39
C ALA A 51 -4.59 5.99 -3.58
N ASN A 52 -4.56 4.79 -4.14
CA ASN A 52 -4.97 3.58 -3.45
C ASN A 52 -3.77 3.02 -2.68
N GLN A 53 -3.74 3.19 -1.37
CA GLN A 53 -2.63 2.73 -0.53
C GLN A 53 -3.12 2.22 0.82
N PHE A 54 -2.27 1.42 1.44
CA PHE A 54 -2.24 1.27 2.89
C PHE A 54 -1.19 2.21 3.46
N SER A 55 -1.47 2.81 4.60
CA SER A 55 -0.49 3.57 5.38
C SER A 55 -0.44 3.05 6.81
N ALA A 56 0.71 3.13 7.45
CA ALA A 56 0.86 2.84 8.87
C ALA A 56 1.17 4.14 9.62
N PHE A 57 0.49 4.33 10.75
CA PHE A 57 0.86 5.33 11.74
C PHE A 57 1.20 4.63 13.06
N VAL A 58 2.32 5.00 13.64
CA VAL A 58 2.85 4.42 14.88
C VAL A 58 3.10 5.56 15.85
N SER A 59 2.46 5.52 17.01
CA SER A 59 2.68 6.47 18.10
C SER A 59 3.30 5.77 19.30
N ARG A 60 4.35 6.36 19.86
CA ARG A 60 5.04 5.87 21.07
C ARG A 60 4.76 6.78 22.27
N PRO A 61 4.72 6.23 23.50
CA PRO A 61 4.49 7.01 24.72
C PRO A 61 5.46 8.19 24.95
N GLY A 62 6.66 8.16 24.36
CA GLY A 62 7.65 9.25 24.43
C GLY A 62 7.43 10.39 23.44
N GLY A 63 6.25 10.51 22.84
CA GLY A 63 5.90 11.56 21.88
C GLY A 63 6.48 11.38 20.47
N LYS A 64 7.27 10.33 20.24
CA LYS A 64 7.75 9.98 18.90
C LYS A 64 6.60 9.32 18.12
N SER A 65 6.32 9.86 16.94
CA SER A 65 5.38 9.26 16.00
C SER A 65 6.04 9.09 14.64
N TYR A 66 5.59 8.07 13.92
CA TYR A 66 6.04 7.73 12.59
C TYR A 66 4.83 7.47 11.71
N SER A 67 4.86 7.94 10.47
CA SER A 67 3.88 7.58 9.45
C SER A 67 4.62 7.15 8.19
N THR A 68 4.07 6.19 7.45
CA THR A 68 4.56 5.89 6.11
C THR A 68 3.48 5.26 5.27
N VAL A 69 3.52 5.52 3.96
CA VAL A 69 2.77 4.77 2.98
C VAL A 69 3.47 3.41 2.81
N LEU A 70 2.71 2.32 2.90
CA LEU A 70 3.23 0.95 2.82
C LEU A 70 3.46 0.52 1.36
N SER A 71 4.16 1.37 0.62
CA SER A 71 4.48 1.24 -0.79
C SER A 71 5.82 1.91 -1.11
N ALA A 72 6.61 1.30 -1.99
CA ALA A 72 7.89 1.83 -2.47
C ALA A 72 7.90 2.00 -4.01
N PRO A 73 7.13 2.95 -4.57
CA PRO A 73 7.13 3.22 -6.00
C PRO A 73 8.49 3.73 -6.47
N LYS A 74 8.82 3.45 -7.73
CA LYS A 74 10.03 4.02 -8.36
C LYS A 74 9.84 5.52 -8.63
N ALA A 75 10.95 6.23 -8.78
CA ALA A 75 10.95 7.69 -8.98
C ALA A 75 10.17 8.15 -10.22
N ASP A 76 10.15 7.35 -11.29
CA ASP A 76 9.35 7.59 -12.49
C ASP A 76 7.84 7.50 -12.23
N VAL A 77 7.42 6.56 -11.38
CA VAL A 77 6.01 6.39 -10.98
C VAL A 77 5.54 7.55 -10.09
N LEU A 78 6.44 8.12 -9.28
CA LEU A 78 6.16 9.28 -8.43
C LEU A 78 6.14 10.63 -9.19
N LYS A 79 6.42 10.66 -10.49
CA LYS A 79 6.38 11.91 -11.26
C LYS A 79 4.96 12.49 -11.28
N GLY A 80 4.81 13.69 -10.74
CA GLY A 80 3.54 14.43 -10.76
C GLY A 80 2.59 14.10 -9.60
N ILE A 81 3.03 13.36 -8.56
CA ILE A 81 2.20 13.09 -7.37
C ILE A 81 1.74 14.37 -6.66
N ASP A 82 2.52 15.44 -6.76
CA ASP A 82 2.19 16.74 -6.17
C ASP A 82 0.90 17.33 -6.76
N LYS A 83 0.65 17.06 -8.04
CA LYS A 83 -0.58 17.50 -8.73
C LYS A 83 -1.80 16.65 -8.35
N ALA A 84 -1.58 15.48 -7.74
CA ALA A 84 -2.62 14.52 -7.38
C ALA A 84 -3.11 14.65 -5.93
N GLY A 85 -2.62 15.64 -5.16
CA GLY A 85 -3.02 15.85 -3.76
C GLY A 85 -2.49 14.81 -2.77
N ILE A 86 -1.66 13.87 -3.24
CA ILE A 86 -1.02 12.82 -2.44
C ILE A 86 0.50 13.01 -2.31
N GLY A 87 1.03 14.12 -2.83
CA GLY A 87 2.46 14.46 -2.73
C GLY A 87 2.94 14.71 -1.30
N SER A 88 2.03 15.12 -0.40
CA SER A 88 2.33 15.34 1.01
C SER A 88 2.39 14.05 1.85
N TRP A 89 2.03 12.89 1.28
CA TRP A 89 2.10 11.62 1.99
C TRP A 89 3.56 11.18 2.14
N ASP A 90 3.85 10.39 3.17
CA ASP A 90 5.22 9.89 3.38
C ASP A 90 5.51 8.65 2.52
N TRP A 91 6.17 8.88 1.38
CA TRP A 91 6.59 7.85 0.42
C TRP A 91 8.00 7.30 0.67
N LYS A 92 8.62 7.57 1.83
CA LYS A 92 10.03 7.25 2.11
C LYS A 92 10.26 5.81 2.60
N LEU A 93 9.34 4.90 2.33
CA LEU A 93 9.46 3.49 2.70
C LEU A 93 10.71 2.87 2.06
N ARG A 94 11.55 2.22 2.88
CA ARG A 94 12.77 1.58 2.40
C ARG A 94 12.47 0.18 1.86
N GLU A 95 12.48 0.04 0.54
CA GLU A 95 12.22 -1.23 -0.17
C GLU A 95 13.06 -2.40 0.36
N LYS A 96 14.34 -2.17 0.71
CA LYS A 96 15.24 -3.20 1.25
C LYS A 96 14.76 -3.87 2.55
N ASN A 97 13.86 -3.20 3.28
CA ASN A 97 13.28 -3.68 4.53
C ASN A 97 11.91 -4.35 4.31
N CYS A 98 11.50 -4.53 3.05
CA CYS A 98 10.20 -5.07 2.68
C CYS A 98 10.36 -6.41 1.96
N THR A 99 9.61 -7.42 2.37
CA THR A 99 9.59 -8.73 1.68
C THR A 99 8.18 -9.08 1.27
N TYR A 100 7.96 -9.29 -0.03
CA TYR A 100 6.69 -9.75 -0.57
C TYR A 100 6.71 -11.28 -0.75
N HIS A 101 5.61 -11.91 -0.37
CA HIS A 101 5.37 -13.33 -0.56
C HIS A 101 4.08 -13.55 -1.33
N GLY A 102 4.13 -14.36 -2.38
CA GLY A 102 2.97 -14.76 -3.18
C GLY A 102 2.79 -16.27 -3.17
N LEU A 103 1.63 -16.73 -2.72
CA LEU A 103 1.19 -18.13 -2.81
C LEU A 103 -0.31 -18.14 -3.05
N PHE A 104 -0.70 -18.04 -4.33
CA PHE A 104 -2.09 -17.90 -4.75
C PHE A 104 -3.04 -18.87 -4.01
N PRO A 105 -4.20 -18.41 -3.52
CA PRO A 105 -4.78 -17.06 -3.66
C PRO A 105 -4.30 -16.05 -2.61
N ARG A 106 -3.29 -16.42 -1.81
CA ARG A 106 -2.79 -15.59 -0.71
C ARG A 106 -1.54 -14.83 -1.13
N SER A 107 -1.37 -13.65 -0.56
CA SER A 107 -0.11 -12.91 -0.60
C SER A 107 0.03 -12.14 0.69
N TRP A 108 1.26 -11.85 1.09
CA TRP A 108 1.50 -10.95 2.21
C TRP A 108 2.81 -10.19 2.01
N THR A 109 2.89 -9.01 2.61
CA THR A 109 4.10 -8.20 2.65
C THR A 109 4.51 -8.02 4.10
N VAL A 110 5.78 -8.30 4.39
CA VAL A 110 6.42 -8.03 5.68
C VAL A 110 7.23 -6.75 5.55
N TYR A 111 6.99 -5.80 6.45
CA TYR A 111 7.73 -4.55 6.59
C TYR A 111 8.50 -4.65 7.92
N ASP A 112 9.81 -4.88 7.84
CA ASP A 112 10.66 -5.17 9.01
C ASP A 112 11.48 -3.93 9.37
N GLY A 113 11.18 -3.32 10.52
CA GLY A 113 11.82 -2.07 10.93
C GLY A 113 11.32 -0.83 10.17
N GLU A 114 10.08 -0.87 9.65
CA GLU A 114 9.40 0.24 8.97
C GLU A 114 7.98 0.44 9.52
N PRO A 115 7.54 1.70 9.75
CA PRO A 115 8.35 2.92 9.78
C PRO A 115 9.20 3.07 11.05
N ASP A 116 9.07 2.16 12.00
CA ASP A 116 9.81 2.14 13.27
C ASP A 116 10.71 0.89 13.33
N LEU A 117 11.98 1.04 13.70
CA LEU A 117 12.98 -0.03 13.70
C LEU A 117 12.64 -1.19 14.64
N GLU A 118 11.80 -0.94 15.64
CA GLU A 118 11.44 -1.92 16.67
C GLU A 118 10.13 -2.67 16.35
N ILE A 119 9.50 -2.38 15.21
CA ILE A 119 8.24 -3.02 14.83
C ILE A 119 8.38 -3.82 13.54
N LYS A 120 7.55 -4.85 13.45
CA LYS A 120 7.36 -5.64 12.24
C LYS A 120 5.89 -5.64 11.88
N ILE A 121 5.56 -5.11 10.69
CA ILE A 121 4.19 -5.08 10.19
C ILE A 121 4.04 -6.19 9.15
N THR A 122 2.96 -6.95 9.21
CA THR A 122 2.57 -7.90 8.16
C THR A 122 1.22 -7.51 7.59
N CYS A 123 1.16 -7.27 6.29
CA CYS A 123 -0.08 -7.02 5.55
C CYS A 123 -0.42 -8.31 4.77
N ARG A 124 -1.54 -8.97 5.10
CA ARG A 124 -1.96 -10.26 4.55
C ARG A 124 -3.42 -10.21 4.11
#